data_AF-A0A0D2J5U3-F1
#
_entry.id   AF-A0A0D2J5U3-F1
#
_cell.length_a   1.000
_cell.length_b   1.000
_cell.length_c   1.000
_cell.angle_alpha   90.00
_cell.angle_beta   90.00
_cell.angle_gamma   90.00
#
_symmetry.space_group_name_H-M   'P 1'
#
loop_
_entity.id
_entity.type
_entity.pdbx_description
1 polymer ?
#
loop_
_entity_poly.entity_id
_entity_poly.type
_entity_poly.pdbx_seq_one_letter_code
_entity_poly.pdbx_strand_id
1 'polypeptide(L)'
;MPIFQRSLSILIFFIFLIGLSSYPQPCRADGNQELRAGFAAMRLGDMNTALKHYNRALSQGLSQRDKLTALTLRGDLLRQKRQYDEALKDFNQALSLSEKYGDPQEKAALYVRRGQAYRAQGEYVRSISDYNLALQINPYMADAYFHRGNAYRLRRRLKLALADFNQAINLEPNHHFYYYRSGVLVQLKRLKEAVADMEEAVRQKPGRAAYKARLTYLKGQLDDQ
;
A
#
# COMPACT_ATOMS: atom_id res chain seq x y z
N MET A 1 63.70 19.91 -29.04
CA MET A 1 63.67 18.88 -27.96
C MET A 1 62.27 18.84 -27.38
N PRO A 2 61.78 17.65 -26.98
CA PRO A 2 60.61 17.07 -27.63
C PRO A 2 59.46 16.66 -26.67
N ILE A 3 58.36 16.18 -27.27
CA ILE A 3 57.49 15.06 -26.81
C ILE A 3 56.46 15.43 -25.71
N PHE A 4 55.17 15.55 -26.09
CA PHE A 4 54.07 14.54 -25.91
C PHE A 4 53.60 14.49 -24.45
N GLN A 5 52.35 14.44 -24.02
CA GLN A 5 51.05 13.88 -24.44
C GLN A 5 50.14 14.21 -23.22
N ARG A 6 48.82 14.29 -23.19
CA ARG A 6 47.71 13.78 -24.00
C ARG A 6 46.48 14.56 -23.54
N SER A 7 45.69 14.98 -24.50
CA SER A 7 44.25 15.20 -24.38
C SER A 7 43.55 13.96 -23.80
N LEU A 8 42.51 14.16 -22.99
CA LEU A 8 41.27 13.40 -23.14
C LEU A 8 40.08 14.20 -22.58
N SER A 9 39.30 14.70 -23.52
CA SER A 9 37.92 15.13 -23.32
C SER A 9 37.01 13.91 -23.12
N ILE A 10 35.81 14.19 -22.58
CA ILE A 10 34.57 13.40 -22.70
C ILE A 10 34.48 12.22 -21.71
N LEU A 11 33.58 12.33 -20.72
CA LEU A 11 32.34 11.53 -20.67
C LEU A 11 31.45 11.93 -19.46
N ILE A 12 30.60 12.96 -19.62
CA ILE A 12 29.40 13.11 -18.76
C ILE A 12 28.39 12.10 -19.31
N PHE A 13 28.28 10.94 -18.66
CA PHE A 13 27.33 9.90 -19.06
C PHE A 13 25.99 10.09 -18.33
N PHE A 14 24.94 9.95 -19.13
CA PHE A 14 23.53 9.99 -18.79
C PHE A 14 23.12 8.95 -17.72
N ILE A 15 22.25 9.40 -16.81
CA ILE A 15 21.07 8.74 -16.22
C ILE A 15 20.90 7.23 -16.47
N PHE A 16 20.78 6.43 -15.40
CA PHE A 16 19.68 5.48 -15.12
C PHE A 16 19.85 4.94 -13.68
N LEU A 17 18.98 5.31 -12.71
CA LEU A 17 17.80 4.53 -12.30
C LEU A 17 18.15 3.10 -11.85
N ILE A 18 18.32 2.84 -10.54
CA ILE A 18 17.73 1.68 -9.80
C ILE A 18 17.68 2.02 -8.29
N GLY A 19 16.51 1.92 -7.67
CA GLY A 19 16.39 1.72 -6.21
C GLY A 19 15.56 2.73 -5.42
N LEU A 20 14.70 3.54 -6.05
CA LEU A 20 13.67 4.26 -5.30
C LEU A 20 12.55 3.29 -4.92
N SER A 21 12.58 2.88 -3.66
CA SER A 21 11.46 2.35 -2.90
C SER A 21 10.15 3.05 -3.29
N SER A 22 9.09 2.26 -3.49
CA SER A 22 7.73 2.62 -3.91
C SER A 22 6.95 3.56 -2.96
N TYR A 23 7.62 4.50 -2.30
CA TYR A 23 6.94 5.57 -1.60
C TYR A 23 6.47 6.60 -2.64
N PRO A 24 5.18 6.99 -2.64
CA PRO A 24 4.79 8.20 -3.35
C PRO A 24 5.68 9.34 -2.85
N GLN A 25 6.35 10.01 -3.80
CA GLN A 25 7.09 11.25 -3.54
C GLN A 25 6.19 12.14 -2.66
N PRO A 26 6.70 12.69 -1.53
CA PRO A 26 5.87 13.50 -0.66
C PRO A 26 5.28 14.63 -1.48
N CYS A 27 3.95 14.69 -1.56
CA CYS A 27 3.23 15.82 -2.10
C CYS A 27 3.81 17.06 -1.44
N ARG A 28 4.32 17.99 -2.27
CA ARG A 28 4.95 19.26 -1.89
C ARG A 28 4.26 19.87 -0.66
N ALA A 29 4.85 19.67 0.52
CA ALA A 29 4.41 20.31 1.76
C ALA A 29 4.95 21.74 1.75
N ASP A 30 4.39 22.60 0.90
CA ASP A 30 5.03 23.87 0.54
C ASP A 30 4.89 24.98 1.59
N GLY A 31 4.09 24.82 2.67
CA GLY A 31 3.89 25.93 3.62
C GLY A 31 3.94 25.62 5.11
N ASN A 32 3.32 24.53 5.58
CA ASN A 32 3.01 24.41 7.01
C ASN A 32 4.10 23.67 7.83
N GLN A 33 4.66 24.36 8.82
CA GLN A 33 5.70 23.83 9.72
C GLN A 33 5.25 22.58 10.48
N GLU A 34 4.01 22.59 10.98
CA GLU A 34 3.46 21.47 11.76
C GLU A 34 3.28 20.22 10.88
N LEU A 35 2.82 20.38 9.64
CA LEU A 35 2.70 19.25 8.71
C LEU A 35 4.07 18.60 8.46
N ARG A 36 5.12 19.42 8.24
CA ARG A 36 6.51 18.94 8.08
C ARG A 36 7.04 18.25 9.34
N ALA A 37 6.78 18.82 10.52
CA ALA A 37 7.18 18.21 11.79
C ALA A 37 6.47 16.87 12.02
N GLY A 38 5.18 16.77 11.68
CA GLY A 38 4.42 15.52 11.76
C GLY A 38 5.00 14.43 10.85
N PHE A 39 5.36 14.78 9.61
CA PHE A 39 6.06 13.88 8.70
C PHE A 39 7.41 13.41 9.25
N ALA A 40 8.20 14.32 9.81
CA ALA A 40 9.49 13.97 10.41
C ALA A 40 9.31 12.99 11.57
N ALA A 41 8.33 13.24 12.46
CA ALA A 41 8.01 12.35 13.56
C ALA A 41 7.56 10.95 13.08
N MET A 42 6.74 10.88 12.02
CA MET A 42 6.36 9.59 11.41
C MET A 42 7.57 8.79 10.90
N ARG A 43 8.55 9.46 10.30
CA ARG A 43 9.79 8.82 9.82
C ARG A 43 10.65 8.26 10.97
N LEU A 44 10.58 8.88 12.14
CA LEU A 44 11.23 8.41 13.36
C LEU A 44 10.41 7.33 14.10
N GLY A 45 9.22 6.98 13.61
CA GLY A 45 8.31 6.03 14.25
C GLY A 45 7.53 6.60 15.43
N ASP A 46 7.65 7.90 15.72
CA ASP A 46 6.92 8.56 16.81
C ASP A 46 5.52 8.98 16.35
N MET A 47 4.61 8.00 16.41
CA MET A 47 3.20 8.17 16.06
C MET A 47 2.47 9.18 16.94
N ASN A 48 2.87 9.36 18.20
CA ASN A 48 2.17 10.25 19.12
C ASN A 48 2.54 11.71 18.83
N THR A 49 3.82 11.99 18.61
CA THR A 49 4.29 13.31 18.21
C THR A 49 3.77 13.69 16.83
N ALA A 50 3.76 12.75 15.88
CA ALA A 50 3.14 12.98 14.58
C ALA A 50 1.67 13.39 14.67
N LEU A 51 0.88 12.69 15.49
CA LEU A 51 -0.54 12.99 15.66
C LEU A 51 -0.76 14.39 16.25
N LYS A 52 0.06 14.79 17.24
CA LYS A 52 0.01 16.15 17.81
C LYS A 52 0.24 17.21 16.73
N HIS A 53 1.28 17.04 15.92
CA HIS A 53 1.60 17.96 14.83
C HIS A 53 0.49 18.03 13.78
N TYR A 54 -0.08 16.90 13.36
CA TYR A 54 -1.20 16.91 12.40
C TYR A 54 -2.45 17.59 12.95
N ASN A 55 -2.78 17.38 14.23
CA ASN A 55 -3.87 18.08 14.89
C ASN A 55 -3.64 19.59 14.93
N ARG A 56 -2.41 20.01 15.27
CA ARG A 56 -2.04 21.43 15.31
C ARG A 56 -2.07 22.05 13.92
N ALA A 57 -1.55 21.37 12.90
CA ALA A 57 -1.65 21.81 11.51
C ALA A 57 -3.11 22.07 11.11
N LEU A 58 -4.01 21.14 11.38
CA LEU A 58 -5.43 21.25 11.03
C LEU A 58 -6.17 22.36 11.79
N SER A 59 -5.66 22.79 12.95
CA SER A 59 -6.20 23.94 13.71
C SER A 59 -5.73 25.31 13.20
N GLN A 60 -4.62 25.39 12.46
CA GLN A 60 -3.95 26.65 12.12
C GLN A 60 -4.41 27.30 10.81
N GLY A 61 -5.49 26.80 10.19
CA GLY A 61 -5.95 27.32 8.89
C GLY A 61 -4.99 26.95 7.76
N LEU A 62 -5.17 25.76 7.19
CA LEU A 62 -4.37 25.27 6.07
C LEU A 62 -4.93 25.72 4.73
N SER A 63 -4.06 25.80 3.71
CA SER A 63 -4.52 25.78 2.31
C SER A 63 -5.35 24.52 2.08
N GLN A 64 -6.32 24.54 1.15
CA GLN A 64 -7.17 23.36 0.92
C GLN A 64 -6.34 22.14 0.46
N ARG A 65 -5.24 22.38 -0.25
CA ARG A 65 -4.29 21.34 -0.65
C ARG A 65 -3.54 20.75 0.54
N ASP A 66 -3.01 21.59 1.44
CA ASP A 66 -2.34 21.12 2.66
C ASP A 66 -3.32 20.43 3.62
N LYS A 67 -4.56 20.90 3.68
CA LYS A 67 -5.62 20.30 4.47
C LYS A 67 -5.94 18.88 3.98
N LEU A 68 -6.07 18.70 2.67
CA LEU A 68 -6.21 17.38 2.04
C LEU A 68 -5.07 16.44 2.45
N THR A 69 -3.82 16.91 2.35
CA THR A 69 -2.64 16.15 2.75
C THR A 69 -2.66 15.80 4.24
N ALA A 70 -2.90 16.79 5.11
CA ALA A 70 -2.92 16.61 6.56
C ALA A 70 -3.99 15.61 7.02
N LEU A 71 -5.21 15.70 6.46
CA LEU A 71 -6.30 14.76 6.74
C LEU A 71 -5.95 13.34 6.28
N THR A 72 -5.36 13.20 5.09
CA THR A 72 -4.97 11.88 4.57
C THR A 72 -3.95 11.19 5.49
N LEU A 73 -2.92 11.92 5.91
CA LEU A 73 -1.87 11.40 6.79
C LEU A 73 -2.37 11.10 8.19
N ARG A 74 -3.19 12.00 8.74
CA ARG A 74 -3.78 11.79 10.07
C ARG A 74 -4.73 10.59 10.03
N GLY A 75 -5.54 10.44 8.98
CA GLY A 75 -6.39 9.27 8.78
C GLY A 75 -5.60 7.97 8.73
N ASP A 76 -4.47 7.92 8.01
CA ASP A 76 -3.59 6.74 8.00
C ASP A 76 -3.03 6.41 9.39
N LEU A 77 -2.58 7.43 10.11
CA LEU A 77 -2.02 7.30 11.44
C LEU A 77 -3.08 6.80 12.44
N LEU A 78 -4.27 7.39 12.42
CA LEU A 78 -5.41 6.98 13.24
C LEU A 78 -5.80 5.53 12.94
N ARG A 79 -5.83 5.13 11.66
CA ARG A 79 -6.07 3.73 11.26
C ARG A 79 -5.01 2.78 11.81
N GLN A 80 -3.72 3.17 11.81
CA GLN A 80 -2.64 2.37 12.41
C GLN A 80 -2.82 2.25 13.93
N LYS A 81 -3.25 3.31 14.60
CA LYS A 81 -3.62 3.34 16.01
C LYS A 81 -4.97 2.67 16.33
N ARG A 82 -5.65 2.09 15.32
CA ARG A 82 -6.97 1.46 15.40
C ARG A 82 -8.13 2.39 15.79
N GLN A 83 -7.93 3.69 15.64
CA GLN A 83 -8.95 4.73 15.82
C GLN A 83 -9.70 4.93 14.50
N TYR A 84 -10.55 3.96 14.17
CA TYR A 84 -11.11 3.83 12.82
C TYR A 84 -12.18 4.88 12.52
N ASP A 85 -13.00 5.27 13.50
CA ASP A 85 -14.07 6.25 13.29
C ASP A 85 -13.51 7.65 12.98
N GLU A 86 -12.47 8.05 13.69
CA GLU A 86 -11.74 9.30 13.42
C GLU A 86 -11.01 9.23 12.08
N ALA A 87 -10.39 8.09 11.76
CA ALA A 87 -9.76 7.89 10.45
C ALA A 87 -10.77 8.02 9.31
N LEU A 88 -11.96 7.45 9.45
CA LEU A 88 -13.02 7.54 8.45
C LEU A 88 -13.54 8.97 8.27
N LYS A 89 -13.67 9.75 9.37
CA LYS A 89 -14.01 11.17 9.28
C LYS A 89 -12.98 11.93 8.44
N ASP A 90 -11.69 11.70 8.69
CA ASP A 90 -10.60 12.32 7.95
C ASP A 90 -10.61 11.92 6.47
N PHE A 91 -10.75 10.62 6.17
CA PHE A 91 -10.80 10.15 4.78
C PHE A 91 -12.03 10.67 4.02
N ASN A 92 -13.19 10.80 4.67
CA ASN A 92 -14.38 11.38 4.06
C ASN A 92 -14.15 12.85 3.70
N GLN A 93 -13.55 13.62 4.61
CA GLN A 93 -13.25 15.03 4.35
C GLN A 93 -12.16 15.18 3.28
N ALA A 94 -11.12 14.34 3.31
CA ALA A 94 -10.09 14.29 2.28
C ALA A 94 -10.67 13.95 0.90
N LEU A 95 -11.58 12.97 0.80
CA LEU A 95 -12.26 12.64 -0.46
C LEU A 95 -13.05 13.82 -1.01
N SER A 96 -13.77 14.56 -0.16
CA SER A 96 -14.50 15.76 -0.59
C SER A 96 -13.55 16.85 -1.11
N LEU A 97 -12.40 17.07 -0.47
CA LEU A 97 -11.40 18.03 -0.96
C LEU A 97 -10.73 17.57 -2.25
N SER A 98 -10.52 16.26 -2.42
CA SER A 98 -9.84 15.69 -3.59
C SER A 98 -10.58 15.97 -4.91
N GLU A 99 -11.88 16.26 -4.86
CA GLU A 99 -12.68 16.57 -6.05
C GLU A 99 -12.24 17.86 -6.76
N LYS A 100 -11.71 18.82 -5.99
CA LYS A 100 -11.31 20.13 -6.50
C LYS A 100 -9.82 20.40 -6.35
N TYR A 101 -9.19 19.81 -5.33
CA TYR A 101 -7.81 20.14 -4.92
C TYR A 101 -6.85 18.95 -4.99
N GLY A 102 -7.34 17.77 -5.40
CA GLY A 102 -6.51 16.58 -5.63
C GLY A 102 -6.44 16.22 -7.10
N ASP A 103 -5.62 15.22 -7.41
CA ASP A 103 -5.64 14.56 -8.71
C ASP A 103 -6.43 13.23 -8.65
N PRO A 104 -6.84 12.66 -9.80
CA PRO A 104 -7.60 11.41 -9.83
C PRO A 104 -6.89 10.25 -9.11
N GLN A 105 -5.57 10.17 -9.20
CA GLN A 105 -4.77 9.10 -8.60
C GLN A 105 -4.75 9.21 -7.07
N GLU A 106 -4.68 10.43 -6.53
CA GLU A 106 -4.86 10.72 -5.10
C GLU A 106 -6.27 10.32 -4.64
N LYS A 107 -7.31 10.63 -5.42
CA LYS A 107 -8.69 10.21 -5.11
C LYS A 107 -8.83 8.69 -5.09
N ALA A 108 -8.22 7.99 -6.04
CA ALA A 108 -8.18 6.53 -6.06
C ALA A 108 -7.47 5.96 -4.82
N ALA A 109 -6.32 6.52 -4.45
CA ALA A 109 -5.59 6.13 -3.25
C ALA A 109 -6.39 6.37 -1.96
N LEU A 110 -7.13 7.48 -1.88
CA LEU A 110 -8.03 7.77 -0.75
C LEU A 110 -9.15 6.75 -0.59
N TYR A 111 -9.75 6.30 -1.70
CA TYR A 111 -10.71 5.19 -1.64
C TYR A 111 -10.07 3.92 -1.10
N VAL A 112 -8.84 3.57 -1.53
CA VAL A 112 -8.14 2.41 -0.97
C VAL A 112 -7.93 2.56 0.54
N ARG A 113 -7.49 3.74 1.01
CA ARG A 113 -7.25 4.02 2.44
C ARG A 113 -8.53 3.92 3.26
N ARG A 114 -9.63 4.51 2.79
CA ARG A 114 -10.94 4.43 3.46
C ARG A 114 -11.48 3.00 3.46
N GLY A 115 -11.34 2.28 2.35
CA GLY A 115 -11.69 0.87 2.25
C GLY A 115 -10.92 0.01 3.26
N GLN A 116 -9.63 0.27 3.47
CA GLN A 116 -8.84 -0.41 4.50
C GLN A 116 -9.36 -0.16 5.92
N ALA A 117 -9.81 1.06 6.23
CA ALA A 117 -10.42 1.39 7.51
C ALA A 117 -11.76 0.64 7.70
N TYR A 118 -12.65 0.66 6.71
CA TYR A 118 -13.89 -0.13 6.75
C TYR A 118 -13.63 -1.62 6.94
N ARG A 119 -12.67 -2.20 6.19
CA ARG A 119 -12.29 -3.61 6.34
C ARG A 119 -11.80 -3.92 7.75
N ALA A 120 -11.07 -3.00 8.38
CA ALA A 120 -10.57 -3.17 9.74
C ALA A 120 -11.69 -3.15 10.80
N GLN A 121 -12.79 -2.43 10.53
CA GLN A 121 -14.02 -2.46 11.34
C GLN A 121 -14.95 -3.65 11.02
N GLY A 122 -14.61 -4.50 10.04
CA GLY A 122 -15.49 -5.58 9.60
C GLY A 122 -16.55 -5.18 8.59
N GLU A 123 -16.57 -3.91 8.16
CA GLU A 123 -17.49 -3.34 7.17
C GLU A 123 -17.09 -3.74 5.74
N TYR A 124 -17.11 -5.04 5.47
CA TYR A 124 -16.54 -5.60 4.24
C TYR A 124 -17.26 -5.13 2.98
N VAL A 125 -18.59 -4.92 3.03
CA VAL A 125 -19.37 -4.42 1.88
C VAL A 125 -18.90 -3.01 1.48
N ARG A 126 -18.77 -2.11 2.46
CA ARG A 126 -18.29 -0.73 2.23
C ARG A 126 -16.85 -0.73 1.73
N SER A 127 -16.00 -1.59 2.31
CA SER A 127 -14.61 -1.71 1.83
C SER A 127 -14.51 -2.15 0.37
N ILE A 128 -15.31 -3.14 -0.05
CA ILE A 128 -15.35 -3.62 -1.44
C ILE A 128 -15.84 -2.51 -2.38
N SER A 129 -16.86 -1.75 -1.97
CA SER A 129 -17.35 -0.60 -2.75
C SER A 129 -16.26 0.43 -2.98
N ASP A 130 -15.51 0.79 -1.93
CA ASP A 130 -14.40 1.74 -2.05
C ASP A 130 -13.28 1.21 -2.96
N TYR A 131 -12.91 -0.06 -2.83
CA TYR A 131 -11.90 -0.64 -3.74
C TYR A 131 -12.37 -0.69 -5.19
N ASN A 132 -13.67 -0.89 -5.44
CA ASN A 132 -14.23 -0.78 -6.79
C ASN A 132 -14.09 0.63 -7.35
N LEU A 133 -14.41 1.66 -6.56
CA LEU A 133 -14.26 3.06 -6.96
C LEU A 133 -12.79 3.40 -7.25
N ALA A 134 -11.85 2.92 -6.44
CA ALA A 134 -10.42 3.08 -6.70
C ALA A 134 -10.01 2.46 -8.03
N LEU A 135 -10.45 1.22 -8.31
CA LEU A 135 -10.12 0.49 -9.53
C LEU A 135 -10.83 1.02 -10.79
N GLN A 136 -11.96 1.70 -10.65
CA GLN A 136 -12.59 2.44 -11.74
C GLN A 136 -11.74 3.65 -12.17
N ILE A 137 -11.09 4.32 -11.22
CA ILE A 137 -10.23 5.46 -11.51
C ILE A 137 -8.85 5.01 -12.00
N ASN A 138 -8.27 4.00 -11.34
CA ASN A 138 -6.98 3.44 -11.73
C ASN A 138 -7.03 1.90 -11.69
N PRO A 139 -7.20 1.24 -12.85
CA PRO A 139 -7.29 -0.21 -12.94
C PRO A 139 -5.94 -0.93 -12.77
N TYR A 140 -4.83 -0.19 -12.61
CA TYR A 140 -3.47 -0.74 -12.46
C TYR A 140 -2.98 -0.75 -11.01
N MET A 141 -3.87 -0.57 -10.02
CA MET A 141 -3.52 -0.58 -8.60
C MET A 141 -3.50 -2.01 -8.03
N ALA A 142 -2.32 -2.65 -8.01
CA ALA A 142 -2.15 -3.98 -7.44
C ALA A 142 -2.66 -4.08 -5.98
N ASP A 143 -2.37 -3.06 -5.16
CA ASP A 143 -2.85 -2.98 -3.77
C ASP A 143 -4.37 -2.96 -3.65
N ALA A 144 -5.07 -2.27 -4.55
CA ALA A 144 -6.54 -2.20 -4.52
C ALA A 144 -7.15 -3.58 -4.80
N TYR A 145 -6.63 -4.32 -5.78
CA TYR A 145 -7.00 -5.72 -6.01
C TYR A 145 -6.69 -6.59 -4.81
N PHE A 146 -5.48 -6.49 -4.26
CA PHE A 146 -5.09 -7.27 -3.07
C PHE A 146 -6.05 -7.05 -1.90
N HIS A 147 -6.37 -5.80 -1.59
CA HIS A 147 -7.26 -5.48 -0.48
C HIS A 147 -8.71 -5.90 -0.73
N ARG A 148 -9.21 -5.75 -1.97
CA ARG A 148 -10.54 -6.23 -2.35
C ARG A 148 -10.62 -7.76 -2.31
N GLY A 149 -9.60 -8.45 -2.80
CA GLY A 149 -9.49 -9.91 -2.71
C GLY A 149 -9.49 -10.39 -1.27
N ASN A 150 -8.79 -9.68 -0.37
CA ASN A 150 -8.79 -9.98 1.06
C ASN A 150 -10.19 -9.76 1.69
N ALA A 151 -10.90 -8.70 1.31
CA ALA A 151 -12.27 -8.46 1.77
C ALA A 151 -13.23 -9.56 1.26
N TYR A 152 -13.12 -9.98 0.00
CA TYR A 152 -13.87 -11.12 -0.55
C TYR A 152 -13.59 -12.42 0.21
N ARG A 153 -12.32 -12.69 0.53
CA ARG A 153 -11.91 -13.86 1.31
C ARG A 153 -12.58 -13.87 2.69
N LEU A 154 -12.58 -12.73 3.39
CA LEU A 154 -13.23 -12.59 4.71
C LEU A 154 -14.74 -12.81 4.62
N ARG A 155 -15.35 -12.47 3.47
CA ARG A 155 -16.75 -12.80 3.16
C ARG A 155 -16.97 -14.19 2.55
N ARG A 156 -15.97 -15.09 2.60
CA ARG A 156 -16.01 -16.44 2.02
C ARG A 156 -16.29 -16.50 0.51
N ARG A 157 -16.11 -15.40 -0.22
CA ARG A 157 -16.21 -15.33 -1.68
C ARG A 157 -14.87 -15.71 -2.32
N LEU A 158 -14.47 -16.96 -2.14
CA LEU A 158 -13.11 -17.43 -2.45
C LEU A 158 -12.74 -17.32 -3.93
N LYS A 159 -13.67 -17.56 -4.87
CA LYS A 159 -13.41 -17.42 -6.31
C LYS A 159 -13.09 -15.97 -6.71
N LEU A 160 -13.85 -15.00 -6.17
CA LEU A 160 -13.59 -13.57 -6.40
C LEU A 160 -12.28 -13.14 -5.75
N ALA A 161 -12.01 -13.63 -4.54
CA ALA A 161 -10.74 -13.37 -3.86
C ALA A 161 -9.53 -13.86 -4.67
N LEU A 162 -9.63 -15.07 -5.23
CA LEU A 162 -8.58 -15.64 -6.07
C LEU A 162 -8.37 -14.83 -7.34
N ALA A 163 -9.45 -14.40 -8.02
CA ALA A 163 -9.36 -13.57 -9.21
C ALA A 163 -8.64 -12.24 -8.92
N ASP A 164 -9.00 -11.58 -7.83
CA ASP A 164 -8.34 -10.33 -7.41
C ASP A 164 -6.87 -10.55 -7.02
N PHE A 165 -6.53 -11.63 -6.31
CA PHE A 165 -5.14 -11.93 -6.02
C PHE A 165 -4.32 -12.25 -7.29
N ASN A 166 -4.92 -12.90 -8.29
CA ASN A 166 -4.27 -13.11 -9.58
C ASN A 166 -3.98 -11.77 -10.28
N GLN A 167 -4.95 -10.85 -10.30
CA GLN A 167 -4.74 -9.52 -10.89
C GLN A 167 -3.66 -8.73 -10.16
N ALA A 168 -3.66 -8.75 -8.82
CA ALA A 168 -2.61 -8.10 -8.03
C ALA A 168 -1.21 -8.64 -8.37
N ILE A 169 -1.05 -9.97 -8.48
CA ILE A 169 0.22 -10.63 -8.82
C ILE A 169 0.64 -10.34 -10.27
N ASN A 170 -0.30 -10.29 -11.21
CA ASN A 170 -0.02 -9.98 -12.61
C ASN A 170 0.47 -8.54 -12.79
N LEU A 171 -0.09 -7.60 -12.03
CA LEU A 171 0.33 -6.20 -12.03
C LEU A 171 1.67 -6.00 -11.32
N GLU A 172 1.82 -6.60 -10.14
CA GLU A 172 3.02 -6.51 -9.32
C GLU A 172 3.25 -7.81 -8.54
N PRO A 173 4.22 -8.64 -8.96
CA PRO A 173 4.60 -9.83 -8.21
C PRO A 173 5.14 -9.45 -6.83
N ASN A 174 4.40 -9.79 -5.77
CA ASN A 174 4.78 -9.47 -4.39
C ASN A 174 4.54 -10.66 -3.46
N HIS A 175 5.52 -10.99 -2.63
CA HIS A 175 5.49 -12.12 -1.68
C HIS A 175 4.29 -12.09 -0.72
N HIS A 176 3.71 -10.93 -0.44
CA HIS A 176 2.48 -10.84 0.33
C HIS A 176 1.29 -11.37 -0.47
N PHE A 177 1.16 -11.02 -1.75
CA PHE A 177 0.05 -11.44 -2.57
C PHE A 177 0.05 -12.96 -2.76
N TYR A 178 1.22 -13.55 -3.04
CA TYR A 178 1.39 -15.01 -3.10
C TYR A 178 0.99 -15.71 -1.78
N TYR A 179 1.44 -15.18 -0.64
CA TYR A 179 1.09 -15.75 0.66
C TYR A 179 -0.43 -15.76 0.92
N TYR A 180 -1.13 -14.67 0.60
CA TYR A 180 -2.58 -14.58 0.79
C TYR A 180 -3.34 -15.43 -0.24
N ARG A 181 -2.87 -15.48 -1.48
CA ARG A 181 -3.45 -16.33 -2.54
C ARG A 181 -3.32 -17.81 -2.19
N SER A 182 -2.16 -18.26 -1.72
CA SER A 182 -1.96 -19.62 -1.19
C SER A 182 -3.01 -19.98 -0.14
N GLY A 183 -3.30 -19.07 0.80
CA GLY A 183 -4.35 -19.29 1.80
C GLY A 183 -5.78 -19.43 1.24
N VAL A 184 -6.08 -18.82 0.08
CA VAL A 184 -7.35 -19.04 -0.63
C VAL A 184 -7.32 -20.36 -1.39
N LEU A 185 -6.20 -20.70 -2.04
CA LEU A 185 -6.04 -21.95 -2.78
C LEU A 185 -6.19 -23.18 -1.89
N VAL A 186 -5.64 -23.15 -0.66
CA VAL A 186 -5.86 -24.22 0.34
C VAL A 186 -7.36 -24.39 0.65
N GLN A 187 -8.10 -23.31 0.88
CA GLN A 187 -9.54 -23.37 1.14
C GLN A 187 -10.34 -23.88 -0.06
N LEU A 188 -9.82 -23.70 -1.28
CA LEU A 188 -10.39 -24.22 -2.51
C LEU A 188 -9.92 -25.66 -2.82
N LYS A 189 -9.18 -26.32 -1.92
CA LYS A 189 -8.59 -27.65 -2.11
C LYS A 189 -7.61 -27.74 -3.29
N ARG A 190 -6.97 -26.62 -3.65
CA ARG A 190 -5.98 -26.51 -4.74
C ARG A 190 -4.57 -26.52 -4.17
N LEU A 191 -4.20 -27.62 -3.49
CA LEU A 191 -3.00 -27.68 -2.65
C LEU A 191 -1.70 -27.54 -3.46
N LYS A 192 -1.60 -28.16 -4.64
CA LYS A 192 -0.44 -28.04 -5.54
C LYS A 192 -0.11 -26.58 -5.87
N GLU A 193 -1.13 -25.80 -6.24
CA GLU A 193 -0.96 -24.37 -6.54
C GLU A 193 -0.64 -23.55 -5.29
N ALA A 194 -1.21 -23.93 -4.13
CA ALA A 194 -0.92 -23.27 -2.87
C ALA A 194 0.55 -23.46 -2.43
N VAL A 195 1.13 -24.63 -2.70
CA VAL A 195 2.56 -24.92 -2.48
C VAL A 195 3.40 -24.06 -3.42
N ALA A 196 3.09 -24.01 -4.72
CA ALA A 196 3.81 -23.18 -5.68
C ALA A 196 3.82 -21.68 -5.29
N ASP A 197 2.68 -21.16 -4.84
CA ASP A 197 2.60 -19.79 -4.31
C ASP A 197 3.50 -19.57 -3.09
N MET A 198 3.56 -20.54 -2.17
CA MET A 198 4.44 -20.44 -1.01
C MET A 198 5.91 -20.57 -1.37
N GLU A 199 6.27 -21.36 -2.38
CA GLU A 199 7.63 -21.42 -2.91
C GLU A 199 8.05 -20.06 -3.46
N GLU A 200 7.17 -19.39 -4.20
CA GLU A 200 7.45 -18.04 -4.71
C GLU A 200 7.54 -16.99 -3.58
N ALA A 201 6.66 -17.07 -2.58
CA ALA A 201 6.73 -16.20 -1.41
C ALA A 201 8.05 -16.39 -0.62
N VAL A 202 8.54 -17.63 -0.47
CA VAL A 202 9.84 -17.94 0.16
C VAL A 202 11.00 -17.49 -0.71
N ARG A 203 10.94 -17.67 -2.04
CA ARG A 203 11.97 -17.21 -2.98
C ARG A 203 12.20 -15.71 -2.86
N GLN A 204 11.13 -14.93 -2.76
CA GLN A 204 11.21 -13.48 -2.63
C GLN A 204 11.60 -13.00 -1.23
N LYS A 205 11.26 -13.75 -0.17
CA LYS A 205 11.62 -13.43 1.23
C LYS A 205 12.11 -14.66 1.99
N PRO A 206 13.34 -15.15 1.72
CA PRO A 206 13.86 -16.38 2.32
C PRO A 206 14.12 -16.25 3.83
N GLY A 207 14.29 -15.04 4.35
CA GLY A 207 14.49 -14.79 5.78
C GLY A 207 13.23 -14.91 6.64
N ARG A 208 12.03 -15.03 6.04
CA ARG A 208 10.78 -15.07 6.80
C ARG A 208 10.47 -16.50 7.26
N ALA A 209 10.86 -16.85 8.49
CA ALA A 209 10.66 -18.19 9.06
C ALA A 209 9.22 -18.70 8.95
N ALA A 210 8.23 -17.83 9.17
CA ALA A 210 6.81 -18.17 9.02
C ALA A 210 6.43 -18.66 7.61
N TYR A 211 7.10 -18.17 6.55
CA TYR A 211 6.84 -18.63 5.19
C TYR A 211 7.42 -20.01 4.96
N LYS A 212 8.65 -20.26 5.43
CA LYS A 212 9.29 -21.59 5.35
C LYS A 212 8.47 -22.64 6.10
N ALA A 213 8.08 -22.34 7.35
CA ALA A 213 7.26 -23.25 8.16
C ALA A 213 5.94 -23.61 7.46
N ARG A 214 5.26 -22.61 6.89
CA ARG A 214 4.02 -22.84 6.14
C ARG A 214 4.25 -23.65 4.86
N LEU A 215 5.33 -23.39 4.13
CA LEU A 215 5.68 -24.17 2.93
C LEU A 215 5.92 -25.64 3.28
N THR A 216 6.72 -25.93 4.31
CA THR A 216 6.98 -27.30 4.78
C THR A 216 5.69 -28.00 5.18
N TYR A 217 4.82 -27.33 5.93
CA TYR A 217 3.52 -27.85 6.30
C TYR A 217 2.66 -28.23 5.09
N LEU A 218 2.56 -27.34 4.09
CA LEU A 218 1.76 -27.61 2.89
C LEU A 218 2.35 -28.72 2.01
N LYS A 219 3.67 -28.89 1.99
CA LYS A 219 4.34 -30.00 1.29
C LYS A 219 4.00 -31.34 1.93
N GLY A 220 4.09 -31.46 3.26
CA GLY A 220 3.69 -32.67 3.96
C GLY A 220 2.23 -33.05 3.67
N GLN A 221 1.31 -32.08 3.71
CA GLN A 221 -0.09 -32.34 3.36
C GLN A 221 -0.30 -32.78 1.90
N LEU A 222 0.60 -32.41 0.98
CA LEU A 222 0.51 -32.77 -0.43
C LEU A 222 1.06 -34.17 -0.69
N ASP A 223 2.09 -34.56 0.05
CA ASP A 223 2.68 -35.90 -0.02
C ASP A 223 1.73 -36.97 0.56
N ASP A 224 0.85 -36.57 1.50
CA ASP A 224 -0.19 -37.41 2.11
C ASP A 224 -1.46 -37.61 1.25
N GLN A 225 -1.56 -36.98 0.05
CA GLN A 225 -2.73 -37.05 -0.86
C GLN A 225 -2.54 -38.01 -2.03
#